data_AF-A0A7C8ZNI4-F1
#
_entry.id   AF-A0A7C8ZNI4-F1
#
_cell.length_a   1.000
_cell.length_b   1.000
_cell.length_c   1.000
_cell.angle_alpha   90.00
_cell.angle_beta   90.00
_cell.angle_gamma   90.00
#
_symmetry.space_group_name_H-M   'P 1'
#
loop_
_entity.id
_entity.type
_entity.pdbx_description
1 polymer ?
#
loop_
_entity_poly.entity_id
_entity_poly.type
_entity_poly.pdbx_seq_one_letter_code
_entity_poly.pdbx_strand_id
1 'polypeptide(L)'
;HISSDGDTAIAFTENVDMRFEALGWHVIWVKNGNTGYDEIRAAIKEAQAVKDKPTLIKVTTTIGFGSPNKANTYSVHGSALGGKEVEATRQNLGWPYEPFHVPEDVKKHWSRHIPKGASLEAAWK
;
A
#
# COMPACT_ATOMS: atom_id res chain seq x y z
N HIS A 1 -3.29 -5.09 -13.06
CA HIS A 1 -4.19 -4.01 -12.60
C HIS A 1 -5.56 -4.63 -12.42
N ILE A 2 -6.24 -4.48 -11.27
CA ILE A 2 -7.47 -5.25 -10.96
C ILE A 2 -8.58 -4.32 -10.42
N SER A 3 -9.82 -4.56 -10.83
CA SER A 3 -11.08 -4.07 -10.24
C SER A 3 -11.99 -5.26 -9.87
N SER A 4 -13.21 -4.99 -9.39
CA SER A 4 -14.24 -6.04 -9.19
C SER A 4 -14.59 -6.79 -10.47
N ASP A 5 -14.48 -6.13 -11.63
CA ASP A 5 -14.80 -6.69 -12.95
C ASP A 5 -13.63 -7.49 -13.56
N GLY A 6 -12.52 -7.66 -12.84
CA GLY A 6 -11.33 -8.35 -13.35
C GLY A 6 -10.18 -7.40 -13.66
N ASP A 7 -9.46 -7.67 -14.74
CA ASP A 7 -8.38 -6.79 -15.19
C ASP A 7 -8.96 -5.45 -15.64
N THR A 8 -8.35 -4.35 -15.18
CA THR A 8 -8.85 -3.01 -15.52
C THR A 8 -8.82 -2.72 -17.02
N ALA A 9 -8.01 -3.44 -17.81
CA ALA A 9 -7.95 -3.28 -19.27
C ALA A 9 -9.30 -3.48 -19.98
N ILE A 10 -10.28 -4.14 -19.33
CA ILE A 10 -11.64 -4.29 -19.86
C ILE A 10 -12.38 -2.94 -20.04
N ALA A 11 -12.09 -1.95 -19.18
CA ALA A 11 -12.85 -0.69 -19.13
C ALA A 11 -12.00 0.55 -18.80
N PHE A 12 -10.71 0.39 -18.52
CA PHE A 12 -9.84 1.46 -18.05
C PHE A 12 -8.40 1.26 -18.55
N THR A 13 -8.10 1.92 -19.67
CA THR A 13 -6.81 1.88 -20.38
C THR A 13 -6.21 3.27 -20.62
N GLU A 14 -6.77 4.31 -20.00
CA GLU A 14 -6.23 5.67 -20.11
C GLU A 14 -4.84 5.81 -19.46
N ASN A 15 -4.12 6.85 -19.85
CA ASN A 15 -2.90 7.24 -19.16
C ASN A 15 -3.21 8.21 -18.01
N VAL A 16 -3.35 7.67 -16.81
CA VAL A 16 -3.63 8.44 -15.59
C VAL A 16 -2.53 9.47 -15.32
N ASP A 17 -1.26 9.10 -15.50
CA ASP A 17 -0.13 10.01 -15.25
C ASP A 17 -0.26 11.26 -16.11
N MET A 18 -0.47 11.07 -17.42
CA MET A 18 -0.65 12.18 -18.36
C MET A 18 -1.89 13.02 -18.04
N ARG A 19 -3.00 12.40 -17.62
CA ARG A 19 -4.19 13.15 -17.20
C ARG A 19 -3.88 14.05 -16.01
N PHE A 20 -3.14 13.58 -15.01
CA PHE A 20 -2.78 14.37 -13.84
C PHE A 20 -1.73 15.44 -14.15
N GLU A 21 -0.74 15.14 -15.00
CA GLU A 21 0.21 16.13 -15.51
C GLU A 21 -0.52 17.28 -16.24
N ALA A 22 -1.50 16.96 -17.08
CA ALA A 22 -2.32 17.95 -17.78
C ALA A 22 -3.17 18.82 -16.84
N LEU A 23 -3.53 18.29 -15.66
CA LEU A 23 -4.20 19.04 -14.59
C LEU A 23 -3.22 19.87 -13.74
N GLY A 24 -1.93 19.89 -14.07
CA GLY A 24 -0.90 20.66 -13.37
C GLY A 24 -0.35 19.98 -12.12
N TRP A 25 -0.56 18.68 -11.93
CA TRP A 25 -0.01 17.94 -10.79
C TRP A 25 1.46 17.59 -11.00
N HIS A 26 2.20 17.44 -9.91
CA HIS A 26 3.45 16.68 -9.88
C HIS A 26 3.12 15.18 -9.83
N VAL A 27 3.76 14.36 -10.66
CA VAL A 27 3.47 12.92 -10.73
C VAL A 27 4.76 12.14 -10.48
N ILE A 28 4.72 11.22 -9.51
CA ILE A 28 5.81 10.31 -9.17
C ILE A 28 5.31 8.88 -9.36
N TRP A 29 6.12 7.99 -9.95
CA TRP A 29 5.77 6.58 -10.10
C TRP A 29 6.74 5.67 -9.33
N VAL A 30 6.23 5.09 -8.24
CA VAL A 30 6.88 3.98 -7.53
C VAL A 30 6.45 2.67 -8.17
N LYS A 31 7.37 2.01 -8.89
CA LYS A 31 7.07 0.79 -9.67
C LYS A 31 6.96 -0.47 -8.82
N ASN A 32 7.60 -0.50 -7.64
CA ASN A 32 7.52 -1.62 -6.72
C ASN A 32 6.96 -1.19 -5.35
N GLY A 33 5.64 -1.16 -5.22
CA GLY A 33 4.99 -0.89 -3.94
C GLY A 33 4.93 -2.08 -2.98
N ASN A 34 5.24 -3.30 -3.45
CA ASN A 34 5.17 -4.50 -2.61
C ASN A 34 6.36 -4.55 -1.62
N THR A 35 7.56 -4.22 -2.08
CA THR A 35 8.79 -4.25 -1.26
C THR A 35 9.72 -3.04 -1.43
N GLY A 36 9.36 -2.06 -2.27
CA GLY A 36 10.15 -0.83 -2.51
C GLY A 36 10.01 0.20 -1.39
N TYR A 37 10.32 -0.18 -0.15
CA TYR A 37 10.14 0.67 1.03
C TYR A 37 10.89 2.01 0.91
N ASP A 38 12.10 2.00 0.35
CA ASP A 38 12.91 3.21 0.17
C ASP A 38 12.44 4.06 -1.00
N GLU A 39 11.90 3.45 -2.06
CA GLU A 39 11.27 4.18 -3.17
C GLU A 39 10.04 4.95 -2.68
N ILE A 40 9.22 4.35 -1.82
CA ILE A 40 8.06 5.02 -1.20
C ILE A 40 8.52 6.19 -0.32
N ARG A 41 9.56 5.98 0.51
CA ARG A 41 10.13 7.05 1.36
C ARG A 41 10.69 8.20 0.52
N ALA A 42 11.40 7.90 -0.55
CA ALA A 42 11.95 8.88 -1.47
C ALA A 42 10.83 9.68 -2.18
N ALA A 43 9.79 9.00 -2.67
CA ALA A 43 8.65 9.63 -3.32
C ALA A 43 7.90 10.59 -2.40
N ILE A 44 7.68 10.21 -1.13
CA ILE A 44 7.05 11.11 -0.14
C ILE A 44 7.95 12.33 0.14
N LYS A 45 9.26 12.13 0.27
CA LYS A 45 10.22 13.23 0.50
C LYS A 45 10.26 14.20 -0.68
N GLU A 46 10.25 13.68 -1.90
CA GLU A 46 10.17 14.48 -3.12
C GLU A 46 8.84 15.25 -3.21
N ALA A 47 7.72 14.58 -2.97
CA ALA A 47 6.39 15.21 -2.95
C ALA A 47 6.32 16.35 -1.93
N GLN A 48 6.93 16.19 -0.76
CA GLN A 48 7.02 17.25 0.25
C GLN A 48 7.90 18.42 -0.19
N ALA A 49 8.87 18.23 -1.09
CA ALA A 49 9.71 19.30 -1.60
C ALA A 49 9.01 20.18 -2.64
N VAL A 50 8.00 19.63 -3.34
CA VAL A 50 7.14 20.38 -4.26
C VAL A 50 6.16 21.24 -3.45
N LYS A 51 6.18 22.56 -3.67
CA LYS A 51 5.42 23.54 -2.87
C LYS A 51 4.33 24.27 -3.66
N ASP A 52 4.39 24.18 -4.98
CA ASP A 52 3.57 24.94 -5.93
C ASP A 52 2.53 24.08 -6.64
N LYS A 53 2.55 22.75 -6.44
CA LYS A 53 1.64 21.80 -7.08
C LYS A 53 1.16 20.72 -6.11
N PRO A 54 -0.07 20.20 -6.28
CA PRO A 54 -0.45 18.92 -5.67
C PRO A 54 0.39 17.78 -6.29
N THR A 55 0.61 16.71 -5.53
CA THR A 55 1.38 15.54 -5.99
C THR A 55 0.53 14.28 -6.04
N LEU A 56 0.59 13.53 -7.15
CA LEU A 56 0.11 12.17 -7.29
C LEU A 56 1.31 11.22 -7.23
N ILE A 57 1.34 10.34 -6.22
CA ILE A 57 2.30 9.23 -6.19
C ILE A 57 1.56 7.97 -6.66
N LYS A 58 1.80 7.56 -7.92
CA LYS A 58 1.31 6.29 -8.43
C LYS A 58 2.19 5.17 -7.87
N VAL A 59 1.61 4.28 -7.08
CA VAL A 59 2.30 3.13 -6.49
C VAL A 59 1.75 1.85 -7.10
N THR A 60 2.59 1.13 -7.85
CA THR A 60 2.21 -0.16 -8.42
C THR A 60 2.34 -1.25 -7.36
N THR A 61 1.23 -1.91 -7.04
CA THR A 61 1.17 -3.04 -6.11
C THR A 61 0.52 -4.25 -6.77
N THR A 62 0.63 -5.40 -6.11
CA THR A 62 -0.15 -6.59 -6.45
C THR A 62 -1.29 -6.75 -5.45
N ILE A 63 -2.54 -6.71 -5.90
CA ILE A 63 -3.68 -6.97 -5.00
C ILE A 63 -3.58 -8.37 -4.39
N GLY A 64 -3.81 -8.49 -3.08
CA GLY A 64 -3.65 -9.76 -2.37
C GLY A 64 -2.22 -10.28 -2.28
N PHE A 65 -1.20 -9.42 -2.45
CA PHE A 65 0.21 -9.81 -2.32
C PHE A 65 0.46 -10.69 -1.10
N GLY A 66 1.12 -11.83 -1.32
CA GLY A 66 1.36 -12.86 -0.29
C GLY A 66 0.43 -14.05 -0.36
N SER A 67 -0.79 -13.92 -0.90
CA SER A 67 -1.67 -15.07 -1.16
C SER A 67 -1.13 -15.85 -2.37
N PRO A 68 -0.69 -17.10 -2.22
CA PRO A 68 -0.06 -17.84 -3.32
C PRO A 68 -1.03 -18.14 -4.46
N ASN A 69 -2.34 -18.31 -4.18
CA ASN A 69 -3.30 -18.74 -5.20
C ASN A 69 -4.29 -17.64 -5.62
N LYS A 70 -4.46 -16.59 -4.81
CA LYS A 70 -5.43 -15.51 -5.11
C LYS A 70 -4.81 -14.14 -5.36
N ALA A 71 -3.50 -13.96 -5.14
CA ALA A 71 -2.83 -12.71 -5.52
C ALA A 71 -3.05 -12.39 -7.00
N ASN A 72 -3.18 -11.11 -7.32
CA ASN A 72 -3.42 -10.61 -8.68
C ASN A 72 -4.70 -11.12 -9.35
N THR A 73 -5.73 -11.46 -8.57
CA THR A 73 -7.05 -11.85 -9.11
C THR A 73 -8.15 -10.95 -8.54
N TYR A 74 -9.29 -10.86 -9.21
CA TYR A 74 -10.46 -10.13 -8.67
C TYR A 74 -11.06 -10.82 -7.44
N SER A 75 -10.85 -12.14 -7.30
CA SER A 75 -11.47 -12.93 -6.23
C SER A 75 -10.99 -12.53 -4.83
N VAL A 76 -9.77 -11.98 -4.70
CA VAL A 76 -9.24 -11.47 -3.44
C VAL A 76 -9.79 -10.08 -3.06
N HIS A 77 -10.47 -9.38 -3.97
CA HIS A 77 -10.98 -8.02 -3.72
C HIS A 77 -12.12 -8.00 -2.69
N GLY A 78 -13.17 -8.79 -2.93
CA GLY A 78 -14.45 -8.63 -2.25
C GLY A 78 -14.88 -9.81 -1.38
N SER A 79 -14.01 -10.78 -1.14
CA SER A 79 -14.36 -12.00 -0.41
C SER A 79 -13.26 -12.44 0.57
N ALA A 80 -13.66 -13.13 1.63
CA ALA A 80 -12.70 -13.76 2.53
C ALA A 80 -11.82 -14.76 1.77
N LEU A 81 -10.52 -14.82 2.12
CA LEU A 81 -9.59 -15.78 1.51
C LEU A 81 -10.08 -17.23 1.68
N GLY A 82 -10.65 -17.56 2.85
CA GLY A 82 -11.09 -18.90 3.23
C GLY A 82 -9.97 -19.70 3.93
N GLY A 83 -10.35 -20.65 4.78
CA GLY A 83 -9.40 -21.31 5.72
C GLY A 83 -8.15 -21.89 5.05
N LYS A 84 -8.31 -22.62 3.94
CA LYS A 84 -7.18 -23.21 3.18
C LYS A 84 -6.24 -22.14 2.63
N GLU A 85 -6.79 -21.08 2.04
CA GLU A 85 -5.98 -20.01 1.44
C GLU A 85 -5.29 -19.16 2.51
N VAL A 86 -5.95 -18.96 3.66
CA VAL A 86 -5.41 -18.28 4.82
C VAL A 86 -4.19 -19.04 5.37
N GLU A 87 -4.25 -20.37 5.46
CA GLU A 87 -3.12 -21.21 5.87
C GLU A 87 -1.96 -21.14 4.85
N ALA A 88 -2.26 -21.29 3.55
CA ALA A 88 -1.27 -21.18 2.49
C ALA A 88 -0.59 -19.80 2.45
N THR A 89 -1.35 -18.72 2.68
CA THR A 89 -0.82 -17.35 2.76
C THR A 89 0.12 -17.18 3.95
N ARG A 90 -0.23 -17.74 5.13
CA ARG A 90 0.66 -17.73 6.30
C ARG A 90 1.97 -18.45 6.01
N GLN A 91 1.91 -19.62 5.38
CA GLN A 91 3.11 -20.38 5.01
C GLN A 91 3.96 -19.62 3.99
N ASN A 92 3.35 -19.06 2.95
CA ASN A 92 4.05 -18.31 1.90
C ASN A 92 4.76 -17.06 2.42
N LEU A 93 4.18 -16.37 3.41
CA LEU A 93 4.77 -15.20 4.06
C LEU A 93 5.69 -15.54 5.24
N GLY A 94 5.83 -16.81 5.59
CA GLY A 94 6.58 -17.23 6.79
C GLY A 94 6.00 -16.65 8.07
N TRP A 95 4.67 -16.59 8.19
CA TRP A 95 3.95 -16.03 9.34
C TRP A 95 3.49 -17.15 10.29
N PRO A 96 4.25 -17.47 11.36
CA PRO A 96 3.95 -18.59 12.25
C PRO A 96 2.87 -18.28 13.29
N TYR A 97 2.38 -17.03 13.33
CA TYR A 97 1.52 -16.58 14.41
C TYR A 97 0.04 -16.88 14.17
N GLU A 98 -0.64 -17.17 15.27
CA GLU A 98 -2.07 -17.48 15.34
C GLU A 98 -2.98 -16.33 14.86
N PRO A 99 -4.27 -16.59 14.58
CA PRO A 99 -5.25 -15.55 14.27
C PRO A 99 -5.22 -14.40 15.28
N PHE A 100 -5.24 -13.17 14.76
CA PHE A 100 -5.21 -11.91 15.53
C PHE A 100 -3.97 -11.69 16.40
N HIS A 101 -2.92 -12.50 16.25
CA HIS A 101 -1.67 -12.28 16.97
C HIS A 101 -0.87 -11.13 16.36
N VAL A 102 -0.42 -10.21 17.21
CA VAL A 102 0.51 -9.13 16.87
C VAL A 102 1.79 -9.34 17.68
N PRO A 103 2.95 -9.58 17.04
CA PRO A 103 4.22 -9.77 17.74
C PRO A 103 4.56 -8.58 18.66
N GLU A 104 5.14 -8.87 19.83
CA GLU A 104 5.39 -7.84 20.86
C GLU A 104 6.41 -6.79 20.42
N ASP A 105 7.40 -7.17 19.61
CA ASP A 105 8.36 -6.24 19.01
C ASP A 105 7.69 -5.27 18.03
N VAL A 106 6.76 -5.77 17.20
CA VAL A 106 5.93 -4.94 16.31
C VAL A 106 5.04 -4.01 17.13
N LYS A 107 4.34 -4.52 18.15
CA LYS A 107 3.49 -3.71 19.05
C LYS A 107 4.31 -2.61 19.73
N LYS A 108 5.48 -2.94 20.27
CA LYS A 108 6.41 -2.00 20.89
C LYS A 108 6.93 -0.95 19.91
N HIS A 109 7.27 -1.36 18.69
CA HIS A 109 7.71 -0.43 17.65
C HIS A 109 6.65 0.63 17.34
N TRP A 110 5.38 0.22 17.25
CA TRP A 110 4.26 1.13 16.94
C TRP A 110 3.75 1.93 18.16
N SER A 111 3.84 1.40 19.37
CA SER A 111 3.36 2.10 20.58
C SER A 111 4.11 3.41 20.87
N ARG A 112 5.33 3.58 20.33
CA ARG A 112 6.08 4.86 20.38
C ARG A 112 5.30 6.05 19.82
N HIS A 113 4.31 5.81 18.96
CA HIS A 113 3.50 6.87 18.38
C HIS A 113 2.58 7.53 19.41
N ILE A 114 2.24 6.85 20.52
CA ILE A 114 1.44 7.41 21.62
C ILE A 114 2.15 8.62 22.24
N PRO A 115 3.35 8.50 22.83
CA PRO A 115 4.05 9.65 23.39
C PRO A 115 4.48 10.64 22.30
N LYS A 116 4.89 10.18 21.11
CA LYS A 116 5.28 11.08 20.01
C LYS A 116 4.13 11.98 19.56
N GLY A 117 2.92 11.44 19.44
CA GLY A 117 1.73 12.19 19.08
C GLY A 117 1.38 13.25 20.11
N ALA A 118 1.41 12.89 21.41
CA ALA A 118 1.20 13.83 22.49
C ALA A 118 2.23 14.98 22.48
N SER A 119 3.50 14.69 22.21
CA SER A 119 4.54 15.72 22.07
C SER A 119 4.32 16.63 20.86
N LEU A 120 3.89 16.09 19.72
CA LEU A 120 3.60 16.88 18.52
C LEU A 120 2.42 17.83 18.74
N GLU A 121 1.36 17.37 19.41
CA GLU A 121 0.22 18.23 19.78
C GLU A 121 0.64 19.33 20.76
N ALA A 122 1.40 18.96 21.81
CA ALA A 122 1.87 19.92 22.81
C ALA A 122 2.80 20.99 22.22
N ALA A 123 3.60 20.66 21.21
CA ALA A 123 4.48 21.61 20.53
C ALA A 123 3.74 22.55 19.55
N TRP A 124 2.54 22.16 19.11
CA TRP A 124 1.71 22.98 18.22
C TRP A 124 0.85 24.01 18.97
N LYS A 125 0.43 23.67 20.20
CA LYS A 125 -0.27 24.57 21.11
C LYS A 125 0.64 25.70 21.61
#